data_AF-A0A6B2DY46-F1
#
_entry.id   AF-A0A6B2DY46-F1
#
_cell.length_a   1.000
_cell.length_b   1.000
_cell.length_c   1.000
_cell.angle_alpha   90.00
_cell.angle_beta   90.00
_cell.angle_gamma   90.00
#
_symmetry.space_group_name_H-M   'P 1'
#
loop_
_entity.id
_entity.type
_entity.pdbx_description
1 polymer ?
#
loop_
_entity_poly.entity_id
_entity_poly.type
_entity_poly.pdbx_seq_one_letter_code
_entity_poly.pdbx_strand_id
1 'polypeptide(L)'
;PTLRALAAAGDEAGTVTTLLDWLALEPDVADDVVQARLVALHVATRGLLAQAPSVDQRVDLVQVSADSRTLLDMTRSRAEDKLTGLQANYFGAFYKASWRASDWMWGRVDGAGWLVQCLLDPVRLETLRDILGRDRFRDELVAAFGADWRPPDERDRCTPAEAAQLRDQLTAELAFLGLDADLKPVEFGTERPVGLPVTAMVLARARQAEIAAEELPVVTLTSRYDADDRRDIGEALAKERPPADVGGAQARFQACRVSAEKLAGEQGTARLTRTLVSLGAATVNAGTVAFRLPGG
;
A
#
# COMPACT_ATOMS: atom_id res chain seq x y z
N PRO A 1 -41.48 4.55 0.91
CA PRO A 1 -41.97 5.93 0.71
C PRO A 1 -41.09 6.77 -0.23
N THR A 2 -39.79 6.90 0.07
CA THR A 2 -38.84 7.75 -0.70
C THR A 2 -38.61 7.28 -2.14
N LEU A 3 -38.51 5.96 -2.36
CA LEU A 3 -38.32 5.38 -3.71
C LEU A 3 -39.53 5.59 -4.63
N ARG A 4 -40.76 5.53 -4.10
CA ARG A 4 -41.98 5.82 -4.87
C ARG A 4 -42.10 7.29 -5.26
N ALA A 5 -41.62 8.20 -4.42
CA ALA A 5 -41.58 9.64 -4.73
C ALA A 5 -40.57 9.95 -5.85
N LEU A 6 -39.44 9.24 -5.89
CA LEU A 6 -38.43 9.35 -6.95
C LEU A 6 -38.91 8.74 -8.28
N ALA A 7 -39.70 7.66 -8.24
CA ALA A 7 -40.27 7.01 -9.41
C ALA A 7 -41.23 7.92 -10.21
N ALA A 8 -41.99 8.78 -9.52
CA ALA A 8 -42.98 9.66 -10.14
C ALA A 8 -42.39 10.84 -10.95
N ALA A 9 -41.06 11.05 -10.90
CA ALA A 9 -40.40 12.23 -11.44
C ALA A 9 -39.71 12.04 -12.80
N GLY A 10 -39.75 10.85 -13.41
CA GLY A 10 -38.99 10.54 -14.64
C GLY A 10 -39.80 9.82 -15.74
N ASP A 11 -39.25 9.79 -16.96
CA ASP A 11 -39.86 9.19 -18.17
C ASP A 11 -40.04 7.66 -18.07
N GLU A 12 -39.34 7.01 -17.13
CA GLU A 12 -39.46 5.57 -16.80
C GLU A 12 -40.39 5.27 -15.60
N ALA A 13 -41.22 6.23 -15.19
CA ALA A 13 -42.09 6.12 -14.02
C ALA A 13 -42.93 4.84 -13.97
N GLY A 14 -43.39 4.34 -15.13
CA GLY A 14 -44.17 3.10 -15.22
C GLY A 14 -43.40 1.84 -14.82
N THR A 15 -42.15 1.72 -15.27
CA THR A 15 -41.29 0.56 -14.98
C THR A 15 -40.89 0.53 -13.51
N VAL A 16 -40.49 1.67 -12.96
CA VAL A 16 -40.10 1.78 -11.55
C VAL A 16 -41.29 1.50 -10.62
N THR A 17 -42.47 2.02 -10.95
CA THR A 17 -43.69 1.74 -10.18
C THR A 17 -44.06 0.25 -10.23
N THR A 18 -43.97 -0.37 -11.41
CA THR A 18 -44.23 -1.81 -11.59
C THR A 18 -43.27 -2.68 -10.75
N LEU A 19 -41.98 -2.34 -10.70
CA LEU A 19 -40.99 -3.06 -9.90
C LEU A 19 -41.20 -2.87 -8.40
N LEU A 20 -41.56 -1.65 -7.97
CA LEU A 20 -41.85 -1.36 -6.56
C LEU A 20 -43.11 -2.07 -6.07
N ASP A 21 -44.13 -2.18 -6.93
CA ASP A 21 -45.36 -2.91 -6.62
C ASP A 21 -45.12 -4.42 -6.63
N TRP A 22 -44.27 -4.91 -7.55
CA TRP A 22 -43.85 -6.31 -7.55
C TRP A 22 -43.05 -6.70 -6.29
N LEU A 23 -42.19 -5.82 -5.80
CA LEU A 23 -41.48 -6.02 -4.53
C LEU A 23 -42.41 -6.02 -3.32
N ALA A 24 -43.61 -5.43 -3.44
CA ALA A 24 -44.63 -5.32 -2.40
C ALA A 24 -44.05 -4.88 -1.05
N LEU A 25 -43.33 -3.76 -1.04
CA LEU A 25 -42.70 -3.17 0.15
C LEU A 25 -43.73 -2.55 1.10
N GLU A 26 -44.69 -3.36 1.55
CA GLU A 26 -45.68 -3.02 2.57
C GLU A 26 -45.17 -3.38 3.97
N PRO A 27 -45.61 -2.68 5.03
CA PRO A 27 -45.08 -2.86 6.39
C PRO A 27 -45.19 -4.28 6.94
N ASP A 28 -46.14 -5.07 6.42
CA ASP A 28 -46.48 -6.40 6.92
C ASP A 28 -45.84 -7.54 6.10
N VAL A 29 -45.03 -7.23 5.10
CA VAL A 29 -44.35 -8.23 4.28
C VAL A 29 -43.05 -8.67 4.95
N ALA A 30 -42.92 -9.99 5.15
CA ALA A 30 -41.73 -10.57 5.75
C ALA A 30 -40.48 -10.39 4.86
N ASP A 31 -39.34 -10.13 5.50
CA ASP A 31 -38.08 -9.81 4.81
C ASP A 31 -37.60 -10.92 3.86
N ASP A 32 -37.89 -12.18 4.18
CA ASP A 32 -37.55 -13.34 3.36
C ASP A 32 -38.26 -13.33 1.99
N VAL A 33 -39.51 -12.87 1.96
CA VAL A 33 -40.29 -12.70 0.72
C VAL A 33 -39.69 -11.61 -0.15
N VAL A 34 -39.27 -10.48 0.44
CA VAL A 34 -38.62 -9.39 -0.28
C VAL A 34 -37.27 -9.83 -0.83
N GLN A 35 -36.48 -10.54 -0.03
CA GLN A 35 -35.19 -11.09 -0.45
C GLN A 35 -35.36 -12.09 -1.60
N ALA A 36 -36.30 -13.03 -1.49
CA ALA A 36 -36.57 -14.00 -2.54
C ALA A 36 -36.98 -13.33 -3.86
N ARG A 37 -37.78 -12.25 -3.78
CA ARG A 37 -38.15 -11.44 -4.94
C ARG A 37 -36.95 -10.70 -5.51
N LEU A 38 -36.15 -10.01 -4.71
CA LEU A 38 -34.93 -9.35 -5.22
C LEU A 38 -33.99 -10.34 -5.92
N VAL A 39 -33.83 -11.55 -5.37
CA VAL A 39 -33.07 -12.63 -6.00
C VAL A 39 -33.72 -13.09 -7.31
N ALA A 40 -35.03 -13.29 -7.35
CA ALA A 40 -35.74 -13.68 -8.57
C ALA A 40 -35.63 -12.61 -9.67
N LEU A 41 -35.72 -11.33 -9.32
CA LEU A 41 -35.51 -10.23 -10.27
C LEU A 41 -34.09 -10.20 -10.82
N HIS A 42 -33.11 -10.43 -9.95
CA HIS A 42 -31.71 -10.55 -10.33
C HIS A 42 -31.48 -11.74 -11.29
N VAL A 43 -32.06 -12.90 -11.00
CA VAL A 43 -31.96 -14.08 -11.85
C VAL A 43 -32.70 -13.86 -13.18
N ALA A 44 -33.88 -13.24 -13.17
CA ALA A 44 -34.62 -12.97 -14.41
C ALA A 44 -33.88 -11.97 -15.30
N THR A 45 -33.37 -10.87 -14.72
CA THR A 45 -32.60 -9.87 -15.47
C THR A 45 -31.28 -10.42 -15.99
N ARG A 46 -30.57 -11.24 -15.21
CA ARG A 46 -29.26 -11.79 -15.63
C ARG A 46 -29.32 -13.07 -16.45
N GLY A 47 -30.27 -13.94 -16.16
CA GLY A 47 -30.40 -15.26 -16.79
C GLY A 47 -31.23 -15.25 -18.07
N LEU A 48 -32.32 -14.48 -18.11
CA LEU A 48 -33.27 -14.52 -19.23
C LEU A 48 -33.03 -13.44 -20.28
N LEU A 49 -32.58 -12.24 -19.88
CA LEU A 49 -32.36 -11.15 -20.83
C LEU A 49 -30.98 -11.20 -21.50
N ALA A 50 -30.10 -12.13 -21.11
CA ALA A 50 -28.73 -12.29 -21.62
C ALA A 50 -27.98 -10.94 -21.77
N GLN A 51 -28.30 -9.97 -20.91
CA GLN A 51 -27.63 -8.69 -20.93
C GLN A 51 -26.17 -8.94 -20.54
N ALA A 52 -25.26 -8.64 -21.48
CA ALA A 52 -23.85 -8.59 -21.15
C ALA A 52 -23.71 -7.69 -19.92
N PRO A 53 -23.00 -8.13 -18.88
CA PRO A 53 -22.98 -7.35 -17.66
C PRO A 53 -22.42 -5.96 -18.00
N SER A 54 -23.22 -4.92 -17.82
CA SER A 54 -22.65 -3.61 -17.51
C SER A 54 -22.09 -3.78 -16.10
N VAL A 55 -20.92 -4.41 -16.01
CA VAL A 55 -20.17 -4.32 -14.78
C VAL A 55 -19.81 -2.84 -14.70
N ASP A 56 -20.59 -2.06 -13.97
CA ASP A 56 -20.10 -0.84 -13.32
C ASP A 56 -19.09 -1.28 -12.25
N GLN A 57 -18.11 -2.11 -12.63
CA GLN A 57 -16.94 -2.31 -11.82
C GLN A 57 -16.21 -1.00 -11.96
N ARG A 58 -16.33 -0.17 -10.94
CA ARG A 58 -15.45 0.96 -10.78
C ARG A 58 -14.02 0.42 -10.76
N VAL A 59 -13.31 0.60 -11.87
CA VAL A 59 -11.89 0.30 -11.98
C VAL A 59 -11.17 1.58 -11.59
N ASP A 60 -10.70 1.63 -10.35
CA ASP A 60 -9.82 2.70 -9.91
C ASP A 60 -8.38 2.33 -10.33
N LEU A 61 -7.75 3.19 -11.13
CA LEU A 61 -6.34 3.06 -11.47
C LEU A 61 -5.51 3.72 -10.38
N VAL A 62 -4.76 2.92 -9.63
CA VAL A 62 -3.82 3.41 -8.61
C VAL A 62 -2.41 3.29 -9.14
N GLN A 63 -1.72 4.42 -9.27
CA GLN A 63 -0.30 4.43 -9.57
C GLN A 63 0.50 4.17 -8.28
N VAL A 64 1.16 3.03 -8.21
CA VAL A 64 2.09 2.71 -7.13
C VAL A 64 3.46 3.27 -7.51
N SER A 65 4.05 4.10 -6.64
CA SER A 65 5.39 4.66 -6.79
C SER A 65 6.27 4.35 -5.59
N ALA A 66 7.58 4.26 -5.83
CA ALA A 66 8.62 4.18 -4.80
C ALA A 66 8.97 5.56 -4.19
N ASP A 67 8.38 6.66 -4.69
CA ASP A 67 8.44 7.99 -4.06
C ASP A 67 7.44 8.16 -2.91
N SER A 68 7.06 7.06 -2.24
CA SER A 68 6.20 7.07 -1.06
C SER A 68 6.98 7.38 0.21
N ARG A 69 6.38 8.13 1.14
CA ARG A 69 6.94 8.29 2.49
C ARG A 69 6.57 7.08 3.36
N THR A 70 7.43 6.75 4.32
CA THR A 70 7.15 5.75 5.36
C THR A 70 7.66 6.28 6.70
N LEU A 71 6.91 6.02 7.77
CA LEU A 71 7.34 6.37 9.13
C LEU A 71 8.44 5.43 9.65
N LEU A 72 8.81 4.37 8.92
CA LEU A 72 10.00 3.61 9.28
C LEU A 72 11.27 4.45 9.14
N ASP A 73 11.35 5.34 8.15
CA ASP A 73 12.49 6.23 7.93
C ASP A 73 12.08 7.43 7.06
N MET A 74 11.78 8.56 7.70
CA MET A 74 11.34 9.79 7.01
C MET A 74 12.44 10.43 6.16
N THR A 75 13.71 10.06 6.35
CA THR A 75 14.82 10.62 5.56
C THR A 75 14.93 10.02 4.16
N ARG A 76 14.20 8.94 3.85
CA ARG A 76 14.25 8.23 2.57
C ARG A 76 12.88 8.23 1.91
N SER A 77 12.53 9.36 1.31
CA SER A 77 11.21 9.58 0.73
C SER A 77 11.17 9.38 -0.79
N ARG A 78 12.32 9.37 -1.46
CA ARG A 78 12.42 9.26 -2.91
C ARG A 78 12.90 7.89 -3.35
N ALA A 79 12.52 7.49 -4.54
CA ALA A 79 12.94 6.24 -5.15
C ALA A 79 14.48 6.15 -5.26
N GLU A 80 15.16 7.27 -5.51
CA GLU A 80 16.63 7.37 -5.61
C GLU A 80 17.40 7.06 -4.31
N ASP A 81 16.74 7.27 -3.15
CA ASP A 81 17.29 7.01 -1.81
C ASP A 81 17.08 5.56 -1.35
N LYS A 82 16.17 4.84 -2.04
CA LYS A 82 15.68 3.51 -1.67
C LYS A 82 16.16 2.42 -2.61
N LEU A 83 16.12 2.68 -3.92
CA LEU A 83 16.26 1.67 -4.95
C LEU A 83 17.64 1.76 -5.61
N THR A 84 18.41 0.69 -5.42
CA THR A 84 19.67 0.49 -6.14
C THR A 84 19.43 0.17 -7.62
N GLY A 85 18.25 -0.38 -7.93
CA GLY A 85 17.77 -0.76 -9.25
C GLY A 85 17.76 0.36 -10.27
N LEU A 86 17.51 1.60 -9.87
CA LEU A 86 17.46 2.76 -10.77
C LEU A 86 18.77 3.04 -11.49
N GLN A 87 19.88 2.49 -10.98
CA GLN A 87 21.18 2.57 -11.63
C GLN A 87 21.25 1.71 -12.89
N ALA A 88 22.21 1.99 -13.78
CA ALA A 88 22.41 1.22 -15.01
C ALA A 88 21.10 1.00 -15.79
N ASN A 89 20.39 2.08 -16.13
CA ASN A 89 19.13 2.05 -16.86
C ASN A 89 18.11 1.05 -16.27
N TYR A 90 17.88 1.11 -14.96
CA TYR A 90 16.90 0.27 -14.23
C TYR A 90 17.32 -1.20 -14.02
N PHE A 91 18.59 -1.57 -14.26
CA PHE A 91 19.12 -2.92 -14.04
C PHE A 91 20.11 -3.03 -12.87
N GLY A 92 20.31 -1.96 -12.10
CA GLY A 92 21.31 -1.94 -11.01
C GLY A 92 21.14 -3.09 -10.02
N ALA A 93 19.90 -3.43 -9.67
CA ALA A 93 19.57 -4.44 -8.67
C ALA A 93 20.04 -5.87 -9.04
N PHE A 94 20.40 -6.12 -10.30
CA PHE A 94 20.94 -7.41 -10.73
C PHE A 94 22.46 -7.53 -10.50
N TYR A 95 23.13 -6.45 -10.11
CA TYR A 95 24.57 -6.45 -9.90
C TYR A 95 25.01 -7.16 -8.62
N LYS A 96 24.26 -7.00 -7.51
CA LYS A 96 24.50 -7.68 -6.23
C LYS A 96 23.23 -8.37 -5.72
N ALA A 97 23.40 -9.47 -5.00
CA ALA A 97 22.26 -10.15 -4.37
C ALA A 97 21.59 -9.27 -3.29
N SER A 98 22.39 -8.51 -2.54
CA SER A 98 21.93 -7.58 -1.51
C SER A 98 21.15 -6.40 -2.06
N TRP A 99 21.55 -5.90 -3.23
CA TRP A 99 20.84 -4.83 -3.93
C TRP A 99 19.43 -5.29 -4.33
N ARG A 100 19.32 -6.49 -4.92
CA ARG A 100 18.03 -7.12 -5.22
C ARG A 100 17.18 -7.32 -3.97
N ALA A 101 17.78 -7.84 -2.90
CA ALA A 101 17.07 -8.07 -1.64
C ALA A 101 16.58 -6.76 -1.00
N SER A 102 17.40 -5.72 -1.04
CA SER A 102 17.05 -4.37 -0.56
C SER A 102 15.90 -3.77 -1.36
N ASP A 103 15.96 -3.79 -2.69
CA ASP A 103 14.91 -3.29 -3.57
C ASP A 103 13.60 -4.07 -3.40
N TRP A 104 13.68 -5.39 -3.20
CA TRP A 104 12.52 -6.24 -2.89
C TRP A 104 11.86 -5.83 -1.56
N MET A 105 12.64 -5.65 -0.50
CA MET A 105 12.16 -5.18 0.80
C MET A 105 11.46 -3.82 0.66
N TRP A 106 12.09 -2.86 -0.02
CA TRP A 106 11.50 -1.53 -0.24
C TRP A 106 10.20 -1.61 -1.04
N GLY A 107 10.14 -2.43 -2.09
CA GLY A 107 8.92 -2.66 -2.86
C GLY A 107 7.77 -3.19 -1.99
N ARG A 108 8.05 -4.11 -1.05
CA ARG A 108 7.05 -4.58 -0.08
C ARG A 108 6.62 -3.49 0.89
N VAL A 109 7.56 -2.69 1.42
CA VAL A 109 7.28 -1.58 2.35
C VAL A 109 6.41 -0.51 1.71
N ASP A 110 6.77 -0.06 0.51
CA ASP A 110 6.03 0.96 -0.23
C ASP A 110 4.66 0.42 -0.68
N GLY A 111 4.60 -0.84 -1.14
CA GLY A 111 3.35 -1.50 -1.49
C GLY A 111 2.37 -1.61 -0.32
N ALA A 112 2.85 -1.92 0.89
CA ALA A 112 2.00 -1.94 2.09
C ALA A 112 1.40 -0.56 2.40
N GLY A 113 2.18 0.52 2.23
CA GLY A 113 1.68 1.89 2.39
C GLY A 113 0.56 2.22 1.40
N TRP A 114 0.74 1.88 0.13
CA TRP A 114 -0.27 2.08 -0.91
C TRP A 114 -1.54 1.27 -0.67
N LEU A 115 -1.43 0.01 -0.23
CA LEU A 115 -2.59 -0.81 0.09
C LEU A 115 -3.44 -0.19 1.20
N VAL A 116 -2.80 0.30 2.28
CA VAL A 116 -3.51 0.98 3.37
C VAL A 116 -4.17 2.26 2.86
N GLN A 117 -3.48 3.04 2.03
CA GLN A 117 -4.07 4.25 1.43
C GLN A 117 -5.33 3.94 0.61
N CYS A 118 -5.34 2.85 -0.17
CA CYS A 118 -6.53 2.42 -0.91
C CYS A 118 -7.67 1.95 0.00
N LEU A 119 -7.36 1.38 1.17
CA LEU A 119 -8.37 0.94 2.14
C LEU A 119 -9.01 2.13 2.87
N LEU A 120 -8.28 3.23 3.05
CA LEU A 120 -8.73 4.45 3.71
C LEU A 120 -9.43 5.44 2.77
N ASP A 121 -10.20 4.93 1.80
CA ASP A 121 -10.97 5.78 0.90
C ASP A 121 -12.03 6.60 1.68
N PRO A 122 -11.99 7.95 1.64
CA PRO A 122 -12.90 8.79 2.42
C PRO A 122 -14.38 8.55 2.09
N VAL A 123 -14.72 8.21 0.84
CA VAL A 123 -16.12 7.96 0.43
C VAL A 123 -16.65 6.67 1.07
N ARG A 124 -15.84 5.61 1.08
CA ARG A 124 -16.19 4.34 1.73
C ARG A 124 -16.29 4.49 3.25
N LEU A 125 -15.37 5.22 3.87
CA LEU A 125 -15.41 5.48 5.31
C LEU A 125 -16.66 6.30 5.70
N GLU A 126 -17.03 7.28 4.88
CA GLU A 126 -18.26 8.03 5.09
C GLU A 126 -19.51 7.17 4.98
N THR A 127 -19.57 6.33 3.95
CA THR A 127 -20.68 5.39 3.74
C THR A 127 -20.80 4.42 4.92
N LEU A 128 -19.67 3.90 5.41
CA LEU A 128 -19.64 3.01 6.57
C LEU A 128 -20.11 3.71 7.85
N ARG A 129 -19.69 4.96 8.07
CA ARG A 129 -20.15 5.81 9.18
C ARG A 129 -21.66 6.00 9.14
N ASP A 130 -22.23 6.30 7.97
CA ASP A 130 -23.65 6.57 7.82
C ASP A 130 -24.51 5.30 8.03
N ILE A 131 -23.98 4.13 7.70
CA ILE A 131 -24.64 2.83 7.94
C ILE A 131 -24.58 2.43 9.42
N LEU A 132 -23.42 2.54 10.06
CA LEU A 132 -23.21 2.07 11.43
C LEU A 132 -23.71 3.06 12.49
N GLY A 133 -23.80 4.34 12.14
CA GLY A 133 -23.97 5.43 13.09
C GLY A 133 -22.64 5.90 13.67
N ARG A 134 -22.59 7.18 14.04
CA ARG A 134 -21.36 7.91 14.43
C ARG A 134 -20.60 7.28 15.59
N ASP A 135 -21.28 6.92 16.67
CA ASP A 135 -20.63 6.42 17.88
C ASP A 135 -20.05 5.03 17.67
N ARG A 136 -20.86 4.11 17.12
CA ARG A 136 -20.41 2.75 16.78
C ARG A 136 -19.26 2.75 15.79
N PHE A 137 -19.31 3.61 14.77
CA PHE A 137 -18.23 3.76 13.80
C PHE A 137 -16.90 4.15 14.47
N ARG A 138 -16.93 5.09 15.42
CA ARG A 138 -15.73 5.48 16.18
C ARG A 138 -15.19 4.32 17.01
N ASP A 139 -16.05 3.62 17.75
CA ASP A 139 -15.64 2.50 18.60
C ASP A 139 -14.97 1.39 17.76
N GLU A 140 -15.55 1.06 16.60
CA GLU A 140 -14.97 0.07 15.68
C GLU A 140 -13.63 0.55 15.08
N LEU A 141 -13.49 1.84 14.75
CA LEU A 141 -12.21 2.40 14.28
C LEU A 141 -11.13 2.38 15.36
N VAL A 142 -11.44 2.83 16.57
CA VAL A 142 -10.49 2.82 17.69
C VAL A 142 -10.04 1.39 17.99
N ALA A 143 -10.96 0.43 17.97
CA ALA A 143 -10.63 -0.99 18.12
C ALA A 143 -9.73 -1.51 16.97
N ALA A 144 -10.00 -1.10 15.73
CA ALA A 144 -9.20 -1.49 14.56
C ALA A 144 -7.79 -0.87 14.57
N PHE A 145 -7.64 0.35 15.09
CA PHE A 145 -6.36 1.07 15.12
C PHE A 145 -5.50 0.73 16.35
N GLY A 146 -6.14 0.38 17.48
CA GLY A 146 -5.64 0.65 18.82
C GLY A 146 -4.50 -0.20 19.39
N ALA A 147 -4.06 -1.29 18.73
CA ALA A 147 -2.97 -2.10 19.29
C ALA A 147 -1.57 -1.47 19.08
N ASP A 148 -1.33 -0.92 17.89
CA ASP A 148 -0.01 -0.42 17.47
C ASP A 148 -0.04 1.07 17.07
N TRP A 149 -1.13 1.77 17.41
CA TRP A 149 -1.28 3.19 17.10
C TRP A 149 -0.22 4.03 17.82
N ARG A 150 0.57 4.76 17.03
CA ARG A 150 1.54 5.74 17.53
C ARG A 150 1.58 6.94 16.58
N PRO A 151 1.27 8.16 17.04
CA PRO A 151 1.48 9.37 16.24
C PRO A 151 2.94 9.51 15.77
N PRO A 152 3.20 10.23 14.66
CA PRO A 152 4.57 10.50 14.22
C PRO A 152 5.40 11.19 15.30
N ASP A 153 6.61 10.70 15.52
CA ASP A 153 7.56 11.22 16.52
C ASP A 153 9.02 11.11 16.03
N GLU A 154 9.96 11.61 16.83
CA GLU A 154 11.39 11.62 16.48
C GLU A 154 11.99 10.23 16.17
N ARG A 155 11.34 9.14 16.62
CA ARG A 155 11.80 7.76 16.31
C ARG A 155 11.65 7.43 14.84
N ASP A 156 10.81 8.17 14.12
CA ASP A 156 10.60 8.04 12.68
C ASP A 156 11.66 8.78 11.84
N ARG A 157 12.68 9.38 12.51
CA ARG A 157 13.74 10.22 11.90
C ARG A 157 13.22 11.48 11.20
N CYS A 158 12.18 12.09 11.76
CA CYS A 158 11.78 13.45 11.43
C CYS A 158 12.32 14.45 12.46
N THR A 159 12.49 15.70 12.05
CA THR A 159 12.75 16.81 12.96
C THR A 159 11.53 17.07 13.86
N PRO A 160 11.69 17.71 15.03
CA PRO A 160 10.55 18.04 15.90
C PRO A 160 9.48 18.89 15.19
N ALA A 161 9.89 19.78 14.28
CA ALA A 161 8.98 20.61 13.49
C ALA A 161 8.18 19.77 12.48
N GLU A 162 8.83 18.82 11.79
CA GLU A 162 8.15 17.90 10.87
C GLU A 162 7.20 16.96 11.62
N ALA A 163 7.59 16.46 12.80
CA ALA A 163 6.73 15.64 13.65
C ALA A 163 5.46 16.40 14.07
N ALA A 164 5.62 17.66 14.49
CA ALA A 164 4.49 18.53 14.84
C ALA A 164 3.56 18.74 13.64
N GLN A 165 4.12 19.08 12.47
CA GLN A 165 3.34 19.27 11.24
C GLN A 165 2.57 18.00 10.84
N LEU A 166 3.21 16.82 10.94
CA LEU A 166 2.54 15.55 10.65
C LEU A 166 1.44 15.26 11.66
N ARG A 167 1.63 15.59 12.94
CA ARG A 167 0.60 15.40 13.97
C ARG A 167 -0.59 16.35 13.79
N ASP A 168 -0.35 17.58 13.37
CA ASP A 168 -1.41 18.53 13.01
C ASP A 168 -2.20 18.02 11.81
N GLN A 169 -1.52 17.54 10.77
CA GLN A 169 -2.16 16.95 9.60
C GLN A 169 -2.95 15.68 9.96
N LEU A 170 -2.39 14.80 10.80
CA LEU A 170 -3.07 13.60 11.30
C LEU A 170 -4.35 13.96 12.07
N THR A 171 -4.30 15.00 12.90
CA THR A 171 -5.46 15.49 13.64
C THR A 171 -6.54 16.00 12.69
N ALA A 172 -6.15 16.76 11.66
CA ALA A 172 -7.10 17.25 10.64
C ALA A 172 -7.72 16.10 9.82
N GLU A 173 -6.93 15.10 9.44
CA GLU A 173 -7.40 13.90 8.75
C GLU A 173 -8.38 13.08 9.61
N LEU A 174 -8.04 12.85 10.88
CA LEU A 174 -8.88 12.06 11.80
C LEU A 174 -10.13 12.80 12.27
N ALA A 175 -10.14 14.14 12.24
CA ALA A 175 -11.34 14.91 12.56
C ALA A 175 -12.51 14.55 11.62
N PHE A 176 -12.23 14.21 10.36
CA PHE A 176 -13.22 13.65 9.43
C PHE A 176 -13.85 12.34 9.92
N LEU A 177 -13.09 11.53 10.67
CA LEU A 177 -13.53 10.29 11.32
C LEU A 177 -14.06 10.54 12.75
N GLY A 178 -14.08 11.79 13.21
CA GLY A 178 -14.50 12.17 14.56
C GLY A 178 -13.49 11.77 15.65
N LEU A 179 -12.21 11.70 15.31
CA LEU A 179 -11.11 11.38 16.21
C LEU A 179 -9.98 12.43 16.13
N ASP A 180 -9.15 12.57 17.16
CA ASP A 180 -7.88 13.32 17.10
C ASP A 180 -6.68 12.36 16.89
N ALA A 181 -5.46 12.92 16.81
CA ALA A 181 -4.24 12.13 16.68
C ALA A 181 -4.00 11.12 17.82
N ASP A 182 -4.59 11.35 19.00
CA ASP A 182 -4.49 10.45 20.15
C ASP A 182 -5.68 9.45 20.21
N LEU A 183 -6.46 9.34 19.12
CA LEU A 183 -7.67 8.53 19.01
C LEU A 183 -8.78 8.92 19.99
N LYS A 184 -8.80 10.17 20.45
CA LYS A 184 -9.87 10.68 21.32
C LYS A 184 -11.03 11.20 20.47
N PRO A 185 -12.29 11.01 20.91
CA PRO A 185 -13.44 11.54 20.20
C PRO A 185 -13.40 13.06 20.09
N VAL A 186 -13.64 13.58 18.89
CA VAL A 186 -13.84 15.00 18.60
C VAL A 186 -15.06 15.19 17.71
N GLU A 187 -15.56 16.42 17.60
CA GLU A 187 -16.63 16.75 16.65
C GLU A 187 -16.22 16.37 15.21
N PHE A 188 -17.15 15.79 14.46
CA PHE A 188 -16.89 15.41 13.07
C PHE A 188 -16.60 16.65 12.22
N GLY A 189 -15.52 16.58 11.45
CA GLY A 189 -15.21 17.57 10.42
C GLY A 189 -16.35 17.70 9.41
N THR A 190 -16.55 18.91 8.89
CA THR A 190 -17.61 19.21 7.91
C THR A 190 -17.19 18.92 6.48
N GLU A 191 -15.89 18.84 6.20
CA GLU A 191 -15.34 18.65 4.86
C GLU A 191 -14.79 17.23 4.69
N ARG A 192 -15.09 16.63 3.52
CA ARG A 192 -14.52 15.33 3.13
C ARG A 192 -13.11 15.54 2.56
N PRO A 193 -12.07 14.93 3.14
CA PRO A 193 -10.72 15.02 2.58
C PRO A 193 -10.62 14.24 1.27
N VAL A 194 -9.64 14.59 0.43
CA VAL A 194 -9.32 13.83 -0.81
C VAL A 194 -8.73 12.46 -0.48
N GLY A 195 -8.03 12.35 0.65
CA GLY A 195 -7.45 11.12 1.15
C GLY A 195 -6.91 11.32 2.56
N LEU A 196 -6.42 10.23 3.16
CA LEU A 196 -5.91 10.22 4.54
C LEU A 196 -4.43 9.76 4.57
N PRO A 197 -3.50 10.47 3.90
CA PRO A 197 -2.13 10.00 3.70
C PRO A 197 -1.33 9.82 5.00
N VAL A 198 -1.48 10.71 5.99
CA VAL A 198 -0.73 10.55 7.26
C VAL A 198 -1.33 9.43 8.10
N THR A 199 -2.65 9.32 8.12
CA THR A 199 -3.36 8.19 8.74
C THR A 199 -2.92 6.87 8.12
N ALA A 200 -2.82 6.81 6.78
CA ALA A 200 -2.32 5.65 6.06
C ALA A 200 -0.89 5.29 6.45
N MET A 201 0.00 6.28 6.57
CA MET A 201 1.37 6.07 7.02
C MET A 201 1.45 5.51 8.44
N VAL A 202 0.62 6.02 9.37
CA VAL A 202 0.57 5.54 10.75
C VAL A 202 0.11 4.08 10.80
N LEU A 203 -0.97 3.75 10.10
CA LEU A 203 -1.53 2.39 10.07
C LEU A 203 -0.63 1.41 9.32
N ALA A 204 0.05 1.84 8.26
CA ALA A 204 1.00 1.00 7.53
C ALA A 204 2.24 0.65 8.35
N ARG A 205 2.61 1.46 9.36
CA ARG A 205 3.87 1.32 10.10
C ARG A 205 4.04 -0.07 10.71
N ALA A 206 3.00 -0.63 11.34
CA ALA A 206 3.07 -1.96 11.96
C ALA A 206 3.40 -3.04 10.93
N ARG A 207 2.65 -3.08 9.82
CA ARG A 207 2.89 -4.04 8.74
C ARG A 207 4.24 -3.83 8.05
N GLN A 208 4.65 -2.58 7.88
CA GLN A 208 5.98 -2.26 7.34
C GLN A 208 7.10 -2.73 8.28
N ALA A 209 6.92 -2.62 9.60
CA ALA A 209 7.89 -3.12 10.58
C ALA A 209 8.01 -4.65 10.54
N GLU A 210 6.91 -5.37 10.35
CA GLU A 210 6.92 -6.82 10.12
C GLU A 210 7.67 -7.19 8.84
N ILE A 211 7.41 -6.48 7.74
CA ILE A 211 8.14 -6.66 6.47
C ILE A 211 9.64 -6.43 6.68
N ALA A 212 10.02 -5.35 7.38
CA ALA A 212 11.41 -5.08 7.70
C ALA A 212 12.03 -6.20 8.56
N ALA A 213 11.29 -6.72 9.55
CA ALA A 213 11.75 -7.81 10.40
C ALA A 213 11.98 -9.11 9.61
N GLU A 214 11.14 -9.39 8.62
CA GLU A 214 11.25 -10.55 7.73
C GLU A 214 12.41 -10.42 6.72
N GLU A 215 12.62 -9.24 6.16
CA GLU A 215 13.49 -9.04 4.99
C GLU A 215 14.90 -8.56 5.35
N LEU A 216 15.09 -7.78 6.41
CA LEU A 216 16.41 -7.28 6.81
C LEU A 216 17.44 -8.39 7.07
N PRO A 217 17.06 -9.56 7.64
CA PRO A 217 18.02 -10.64 7.78
C PRO A 217 18.46 -11.24 6.44
N VAL A 218 17.56 -11.28 5.44
CA VAL A 218 17.89 -11.68 4.06
C VAL A 218 18.86 -10.68 3.44
N VAL A 219 18.58 -9.37 3.58
CA VAL A 219 19.49 -8.30 3.12
C VAL A 219 20.86 -8.43 3.80
N THR A 220 20.89 -8.71 5.11
CA THR A 220 22.14 -8.87 5.86
C THR A 220 22.95 -10.07 5.36
N LEU A 221 22.30 -11.22 5.17
CA LEU A 221 22.96 -12.43 4.69
C LEU A 221 23.51 -12.24 3.28
N THR A 222 22.68 -11.73 2.36
CA THR A 222 23.10 -11.44 0.98
C THR A 222 24.25 -10.43 0.94
N SER A 223 24.24 -9.39 1.77
CA SER A 223 25.35 -8.43 1.89
C SER A 223 26.67 -9.07 2.32
N ARG A 224 26.64 -10.04 3.25
CA ARG A 224 27.84 -10.79 3.65
C ARG A 224 28.39 -11.62 2.51
N TYR A 225 27.53 -12.33 1.80
CA TYR A 225 27.94 -13.14 0.63
C TYR A 225 28.50 -12.26 -0.48
N ASP A 226 27.93 -11.06 -0.67
CA ASP A 226 28.43 -10.10 -1.63
C ASP A 226 29.80 -9.55 -1.26
N ALA A 227 30.04 -9.28 0.02
CA ALA A 227 31.36 -8.87 0.52
C ALA A 227 32.43 -9.96 0.35
N ASP A 228 32.04 -11.23 0.55
CA ASP A 228 32.93 -12.39 0.39
C ASP A 228 33.05 -12.89 -1.07
N ASP A 229 32.39 -12.24 -2.03
CA ASP A 229 32.25 -12.67 -3.44
C ASP A 229 31.80 -14.14 -3.61
N ARG A 230 30.94 -14.61 -2.69
CA ARG A 230 30.38 -15.96 -2.68
C ARG A 230 29.21 -16.09 -3.66
N ARG A 231 29.04 -17.28 -4.24
CA ARG A 231 28.05 -17.55 -5.31
C ARG A 231 26.92 -18.49 -4.91
N ASP A 232 27.03 -19.11 -3.75
CA ASP A 232 26.12 -20.12 -3.21
C ASP A 232 24.98 -19.53 -2.35
N ILE A 233 24.68 -18.23 -2.53
CA ILE A 233 23.66 -17.53 -1.74
C ILE A 233 22.26 -18.15 -1.90
N GLY A 234 21.93 -18.67 -3.08
CA GLY A 234 20.64 -19.35 -3.31
C GLY A 234 20.47 -20.60 -2.44
N GLU A 235 21.53 -21.38 -2.25
CA GLU A 235 21.50 -22.53 -1.35
C GLU A 235 21.44 -22.10 0.12
N ALA A 236 22.17 -21.04 0.49
CA ALA A 236 22.18 -20.53 1.85
C ALA A 236 20.78 -20.05 2.27
N LEU A 237 20.11 -19.27 1.42
CA LEU A 237 18.74 -18.79 1.64
C LEU A 237 17.71 -19.93 1.71
N ALA A 238 17.97 -21.06 1.02
CA ALA A 238 17.10 -22.23 1.09
C ALA A 238 17.27 -23.03 2.40
N LYS A 239 18.45 -22.96 3.02
CA LYS A 239 18.79 -23.72 4.24
C LYS A 239 18.49 -22.95 5.52
N GLU A 240 18.62 -21.63 5.50
CA GLU A 240 18.52 -20.79 6.68
C GLU A 240 17.63 -19.58 6.39
N ARG A 241 16.46 -19.53 7.03
CA ARG A 241 15.67 -18.29 7.12
C ARG A 241 15.90 -17.69 8.49
N PRO A 242 16.61 -16.56 8.60
CA PRO A 242 16.91 -16.00 9.90
C PRO A 242 15.61 -15.57 10.61
N PRO A 243 15.57 -15.61 11.96
CA PRO A 243 14.39 -15.27 12.71
C PRO A 243 14.02 -13.78 12.56
N ALA A 244 12.72 -13.50 12.47
CA ALA A 244 12.20 -12.14 12.43
C ALA A 244 12.11 -11.57 13.86
N ASP A 245 12.64 -10.36 14.06
CA ASP A 245 12.49 -9.59 15.31
C ASP A 245 11.89 -8.22 15.00
N VAL A 246 10.60 -8.08 15.31
CA VAL A 246 9.81 -6.86 15.05
C VAL A 246 10.23 -5.73 15.98
N GLY A 247 10.60 -6.01 17.24
CA GLY A 247 10.88 -4.98 18.25
C GLY A 247 12.06 -4.08 17.90
N GLY A 248 13.05 -4.60 17.17
CA GLY A 248 14.19 -3.83 16.65
C GLY A 248 14.14 -3.52 15.15
N ALA A 249 13.06 -3.87 14.45
CA ALA A 249 13.00 -3.80 12.99
C ALA A 249 13.17 -2.37 12.47
N GLN A 250 12.48 -1.39 13.08
CA GLN A 250 12.59 0.02 12.67
C GLN A 250 14.03 0.53 12.78
N ALA A 251 14.71 0.30 13.91
CA ALA A 251 16.08 0.74 14.12
C ALA A 251 17.07 0.07 13.14
N ARG A 252 16.89 -1.24 12.85
CA ARG A 252 17.71 -1.96 11.87
C ARG A 252 17.46 -1.49 10.44
N PHE A 253 16.20 -1.22 10.09
CA PHE A 253 15.79 -0.67 8.79
C PHE A 253 16.47 0.68 8.54
N GLN A 254 16.41 1.54 9.54
CA GLN A 254 17.07 2.83 9.60
C GLN A 254 18.61 2.73 9.50
N ALA A 255 19.21 1.71 10.11
CA ALA A 255 20.66 1.46 10.06
C ALA A 255 21.13 0.83 8.73
N CYS A 256 20.26 0.12 8.02
CA CYS A 256 20.58 -0.51 6.73
C CYS A 256 20.99 0.56 5.71
N ARG A 257 22.16 0.43 5.09
CA ARG A 257 22.70 1.39 4.10
C ARG A 257 22.88 0.81 2.70
N VAL A 258 22.37 -0.39 2.43
CA VAL A 258 22.49 -1.03 1.10
C VAL A 258 21.90 -0.16 -0.01
N SER A 259 20.79 0.53 0.24
CA SER A 259 20.19 1.46 -0.73
C SER A 259 21.07 2.65 -1.13
N ALA A 260 22.05 3.00 -0.30
CA ALA A 260 23.00 4.08 -0.57
C ALA A 260 24.19 3.62 -1.44
N GLU A 261 24.38 2.31 -1.64
CA GLU A 261 25.45 1.80 -2.48
C GLU A 261 25.21 2.15 -3.95
N LYS A 262 26.29 2.54 -4.64
CA LYS A 262 26.25 2.91 -6.06
C LYS A 262 27.30 2.14 -6.85
N LEU A 263 27.05 1.89 -8.13
CA LEU A 263 27.98 1.23 -9.07
C LEU A 263 29.33 1.96 -9.15
N ALA A 264 29.33 3.28 -8.99
CA ALA A 264 30.55 4.07 -8.91
C ALA A 264 31.47 3.63 -7.76
N GLY A 265 30.90 3.18 -6.64
CA GLY A 265 31.65 2.63 -5.50
C GLY A 265 32.26 1.25 -5.76
N GLU A 266 31.91 0.59 -6.87
CA GLU A 266 32.39 -0.75 -7.23
C GLU A 266 33.52 -0.70 -8.25
N GLN A 267 33.99 0.49 -8.63
CA GLN A 267 35.09 0.65 -9.56
C GLN A 267 36.36 0.00 -8.99
N GLY A 268 36.99 -0.85 -9.80
CA GLY A 268 38.21 -1.59 -9.41
C GLY A 268 37.96 -2.87 -8.62
N THR A 269 36.71 -3.24 -8.31
CA THR A 269 36.43 -4.52 -7.65
C THR A 269 36.54 -5.69 -8.65
N ALA A 270 37.05 -6.83 -8.18
CA ALA A 270 37.14 -8.06 -8.98
C ALA A 270 35.77 -8.51 -9.50
N ARG A 271 34.71 -8.25 -8.71
CA ARG A 271 33.32 -8.50 -9.09
C ARG A 271 32.91 -7.66 -10.30
N LEU A 272 33.13 -6.34 -10.28
CA LEU A 272 32.78 -5.49 -11.42
C LEU A 272 33.51 -5.91 -12.69
N THR A 273 34.82 -6.18 -12.59
CA THR A 273 35.61 -6.68 -13.73
C THR A 273 35.02 -7.97 -14.29
N ARG A 274 34.68 -8.94 -13.43
CA ARG A 274 34.09 -10.22 -13.85
C ARG A 274 32.71 -10.04 -14.49
N THR A 275 31.86 -9.17 -13.94
CA THR A 275 30.54 -8.87 -14.50
C THR A 275 30.68 -8.26 -15.89
N LEU A 276 31.60 -7.30 -16.08
CA LEU A 276 31.87 -6.71 -17.38
C LEU A 276 32.41 -7.74 -18.39
N VAL A 277 33.32 -8.63 -17.97
CA VAL A 277 33.81 -9.73 -18.82
C VAL A 277 32.67 -10.68 -19.20
N SER A 278 31.80 -11.03 -18.26
CA SER A 278 30.66 -11.92 -18.51
C SER A 278 29.64 -11.30 -19.48
N LEU A 279 29.36 -10.00 -19.32
CA LEU A 279 28.53 -9.24 -20.26
C LEU A 279 29.19 -9.10 -21.63
N GLY A 280 30.51 -8.90 -21.69
CA GLY A 280 31.28 -8.90 -22.93
C GLY A 280 31.19 -10.27 -23.64
N ALA A 281 31.35 -11.36 -22.91
CA ALA A 281 31.20 -12.71 -23.45
C ALA A 281 29.75 -13.00 -23.92
N ALA A 282 28.75 -12.51 -23.19
CA ALA A 282 27.35 -12.64 -23.57
C ALA A 282 26.99 -11.80 -24.80
N THR A 283 27.53 -10.59 -24.94
CA THR A 283 27.29 -9.70 -26.10
C THR A 283 28.08 -10.11 -27.35
N VAL A 284 29.18 -10.86 -27.20
CA VAL A 284 29.83 -11.55 -28.33
C VAL A 284 28.96 -12.71 -28.83
N ASN A 285 28.17 -13.35 -27.95
CA ASN A 285 27.24 -14.42 -28.32
C ASN A 285 25.83 -13.94 -28.71
N ALA A 286 25.42 -12.74 -28.28
CA ALA A 286 24.15 -12.11 -28.62
C ALA A 286 24.41 -10.70 -29.15
N GLY A 287 24.25 -10.52 -30.46
CA GLY A 287 24.60 -9.30 -31.19
C GLY A 287 24.20 -8.00 -30.47
N THR A 288 25.21 -7.27 -30.03
CA THR A 288 25.27 -5.82 -29.76
C THR A 288 24.12 -5.15 -28.98
N VAL A 289 24.29 -4.99 -27.67
CA VAL A 289 23.77 -3.83 -26.93
C VAL A 289 24.86 -3.35 -25.96
N ALA A 290 25.47 -2.20 -26.25
CA ALA A 290 26.55 -1.61 -25.45
C ALA A 290 25.99 -0.52 -24.51
N PHE A 291 26.15 -0.72 -23.21
CA PHE A 291 26.02 0.33 -22.20
C PHE A 291 27.18 1.33 -22.35
N ARG A 292 26.89 2.58 -22.70
CA ARG A 292 27.84 3.68 -22.47
C ARG A 292 27.80 4.02 -20.98
N LEU A 293 28.91 3.81 -20.29
CA LEU A 293 29.15 4.41 -18.98
C LEU A 293 29.34 5.93 -19.16
N PRO A 294 28.70 6.80 -18.34
CA PRO A 294 29.06 8.21 -18.31
C PRO A 294 30.48 8.32 -17.74
N GLY A 295 31.38 8.94 -18.51
CA GLY A 295 32.76 9.16 -18.08
C GLY A 295 32.92 10.48 -17.31
N GLY A 296 33.89 10.47 -16.39
CA GLY A 296 34.60 11.66 -15.90
C GLY A 296 33.88 12.48 -14.83
#